data_AF-B7AWK7-F1
#
_entry.id   AF-B7AWK7-F1
#
_cell.length_a   1.000
_cell.length_b   1.000
_cell.length_c   1.000
_cell.angle_alpha   90.00
_cell.angle_beta   90.00
_cell.angle_gamma   90.00
#
_symmetry.space_group_name_H-M   'P 1'
#
loop_
_entity.id
_entity.type
_entity.pdbx_description
1 polymer ?
#
loop_
_entity_poly.entity_id
_entity_poly.type
_entity_poly.pdbx_seq_one_letter_code
_entity_poly.pdbx_strand_id
1 'polypeptide(L)'
;MDPLEKGWYLQQLARYYYPIRKEESIKIQKAAFQSNPQLLKPKTGVEYTKVSFINENRINRISQYLKRYKSYNELMLAVNEILDNLSFGIEADKFESALKQIGDLLGFVSQRPDTEIRKGPDNLWCGTNDEYAFFECKSEVEETRQEISKHEAGQMNNHCAWFETEYGDNVLVNRYLLIPTKDLSYYGDFTHEVRIIRRGKLKNFKESIKRFIKELKPYNLYDISNEKLQNLIDLHHLNLKDIRELYSEEYYHRTK
;
A
#
# COMPACT_ATOMS: atom_id res chain seq x y z
N MET A 1 4.62 25.67 -4.76
CA MET A 1 5.18 25.40 -3.42
C MET A 1 4.99 23.93 -3.16
N ASP A 2 6.08 23.25 -2.82
CA ASP A 2 6.07 21.81 -2.58
C ASP A 2 5.17 21.47 -1.37
N PRO A 3 4.38 20.38 -1.39
CA PRO A 3 3.50 20.02 -0.27
C PRO A 3 4.25 19.79 1.05
N LEU A 4 5.47 19.22 1.01
CA LEU A 4 6.25 18.97 2.22
C LEU A 4 6.75 20.27 2.83
N GLU A 5 7.21 21.18 1.97
CA GLU A 5 7.61 22.55 2.33
C GLU A 5 6.43 23.34 2.92
N LYS A 6 5.24 23.25 2.30
CA LYS A 6 4.00 23.80 2.84
C LYS A 6 3.72 23.29 4.25
N GLY A 7 3.85 21.98 4.46
CA GLY A 7 3.70 21.37 5.78
C GLY A 7 4.65 22.00 6.80
N TRP A 8 5.91 22.22 6.44
CA TRP A 8 6.91 22.80 7.34
C TRP A 8 6.53 24.21 7.78
N TYR A 9 6.09 25.06 6.83
CA TYR A 9 5.60 26.40 7.17
C TYR A 9 4.35 26.39 8.05
N LEU A 10 3.42 25.46 7.81
CA LEU A 10 2.26 25.28 8.67
C LEU A 10 2.66 24.88 10.08
N GLN A 11 3.64 23.97 10.26
CA GLN A 11 4.13 23.63 11.60
C GLN A 11 4.79 24.81 12.31
N GLN A 12 5.56 25.65 11.59
CA GLN A 12 6.11 26.87 12.18
C GLN A 12 5.00 27.83 12.61
N LEU A 13 3.97 28.00 11.78
CA LEU A 13 2.80 28.81 12.11
C LEU A 13 2.07 28.26 13.33
N ALA A 14 1.86 26.94 13.41
CA ALA A 14 1.25 26.28 14.56
C ALA A 14 2.03 26.56 15.84
N ARG A 15 3.36 26.54 15.79
CA ARG A 15 4.23 26.87 16.94
C ARG A 15 4.01 28.31 17.43
N TYR A 16 3.89 29.29 16.54
CA TYR A 16 3.61 30.69 16.91
C TYR A 16 2.20 30.87 17.48
N TYR A 17 1.22 30.11 16.98
CA TYR A 17 -0.15 30.16 17.49
C TYR A 17 -0.31 29.46 18.85
N TYR A 18 0.57 28.52 19.20
CA TYR A 18 0.43 27.71 20.42
C TYR A 18 0.26 28.54 21.71
N PRO A 19 1.08 29.58 21.99
CA PRO A 19 0.89 30.41 23.19
C PRO A 19 -0.32 31.37 23.11
N ILE A 20 -0.89 31.63 21.93
CA ILE A 20 -1.93 32.64 21.71
C ILE A 20 -3.33 31.99 21.64
N ARG A 21 -3.47 30.96 20.80
CA ARG A 21 -4.71 30.24 20.52
C ARG A 21 -4.39 28.77 20.30
N LYS A 22 -4.41 28.00 21.39
CA LYS A 22 -4.03 26.59 21.39
C LYS A 22 -4.88 25.73 20.44
N GLU A 23 -6.18 25.95 20.37
CA GLU A 23 -7.06 25.20 19.45
C GLU A 23 -6.70 25.43 17.98
N GLU A 24 -6.41 26.68 17.62
CA GLU A 24 -6.03 27.04 16.25
C GLU A 24 -4.66 26.48 15.90
N SER A 25 -3.71 26.53 16.84
CA SER A 25 -2.41 25.86 16.73
C SER A 25 -2.57 24.36 16.41
N ILE A 26 -3.48 23.66 17.12
CA ILE A 26 -3.74 22.24 16.88
C ILE A 26 -4.33 22.01 15.49
N LYS A 27 -5.28 22.83 15.03
CA LYS A 27 -5.84 22.74 13.67
C LYS A 27 -4.77 22.94 12.58
N ILE A 28 -3.93 23.96 12.75
CA ILE A 28 -2.83 24.25 11.81
C ILE A 28 -1.82 23.09 11.83
N GLN A 29 -1.47 22.54 13.01
CA GLN A 29 -0.58 21.40 13.12
C GLN A 29 -1.16 20.15 12.45
N LYS A 30 -2.48 19.94 12.52
CA LYS A 30 -3.15 18.87 11.80
C LYS A 30 -2.99 19.03 10.29
N ALA A 31 -3.19 20.24 9.76
CA ALA A 31 -2.97 20.52 8.34
C ALA A 31 -1.49 20.37 7.93
N ALA A 32 -0.56 20.75 8.83
CA ALA A 32 0.88 20.58 8.64
C ALA A 32 1.24 19.09 8.49
N PHE A 33 0.78 18.26 9.44
CA PHE A 33 1.00 16.83 9.46
C PHE A 33 0.36 16.11 8.26
N GLN A 34 -0.85 16.51 7.86
CA GLN A 34 -1.51 15.99 6.65
C GLN A 34 -0.75 16.33 5.36
N SER A 35 -0.08 17.48 5.32
CA SER A 35 0.74 17.89 4.17
C SER A 35 2.12 17.24 4.18
N ASN A 36 2.65 16.94 5.36
CA ASN A 36 3.95 16.33 5.58
C ASN A 36 3.91 15.40 6.82
N PRO A 37 3.73 14.08 6.61
CA PRO A 37 3.60 13.13 7.72
C PRO A 37 4.87 12.91 8.56
N GLN A 38 6.02 13.44 8.11
CA GLN A 38 7.27 13.44 8.88
C GLN A 38 7.24 14.44 10.05
N LEU A 39 6.31 15.41 10.02
CA LEU A 39 6.16 16.45 11.02
C LEU A 39 5.52 15.94 12.33
N LEU A 40 5.39 16.82 13.33
CA LEU A 40 4.84 16.43 14.64
C LEU A 40 3.37 15.98 14.50
N LYS A 41 3.08 14.73 14.90
CA LYS A 41 1.71 14.24 14.98
C LYS A 41 0.96 14.99 16.10
N PRO A 42 -0.19 15.64 15.82
CA PRO A 42 -0.95 16.32 16.86
C PRO A 42 -1.58 15.30 17.83
N LYS A 43 -1.70 15.68 19.11
CA LYS A 43 -2.21 14.80 20.18
C LYS A 43 -3.68 14.41 20.01
N THR A 44 -4.45 15.21 19.28
CA THR A 44 -5.90 15.03 19.08
C THR A 44 -6.26 15.27 17.62
N GLY A 45 -7.18 14.47 17.08
CA GLY A 45 -7.86 14.76 15.83
C GLY A 45 -7.21 14.24 14.54
N VAL A 46 -6.16 13.42 14.59
CA VAL A 46 -5.81 12.57 13.43
C VAL A 46 -6.70 11.33 13.50
N GLU A 47 -7.94 11.47 13.01
CA GLU A 47 -8.85 10.35 12.90
C GLU A 47 -8.55 9.58 11.62
N TYR A 48 -8.49 8.26 11.74
CA TYR A 48 -8.38 7.39 10.60
C TYR A 48 -9.65 7.49 9.76
N THR A 49 -9.51 7.84 8.47
CA THR A 49 -10.62 7.74 7.53
C THR A 49 -10.52 6.41 6.81
N LYS A 50 -11.39 5.47 7.19
CA LYS A 50 -11.42 4.13 6.64
C LYS A 50 -11.52 4.18 5.13
N VAL A 51 -10.70 3.38 4.46
CA VAL A 51 -10.97 3.03 3.08
C VAL A 51 -12.27 2.21 3.05
N SER A 52 -13.33 2.76 2.49
CA SER A 52 -14.57 2.04 2.23
C SER A 52 -14.73 1.84 0.74
N PHE A 53 -15.46 0.79 0.35
CA PHE A 53 -15.95 0.66 -1.01
C PHE A 53 -16.79 1.90 -1.35
N ILE A 54 -16.25 2.77 -2.21
CA ILE A 54 -17.06 3.76 -2.92
C ILE A 54 -17.71 2.98 -4.06
N ASN A 55 -19.02 3.12 -4.25
CA ASN A 55 -19.83 2.49 -5.29
C ASN A 55 -19.45 2.93 -6.74
N GLU A 56 -18.21 3.32 -6.94
CA GLU A 56 -17.55 3.48 -8.22
C GLU A 56 -16.87 2.16 -8.59
N ASN A 57 -17.15 1.69 -9.80
CA ASN A 57 -16.57 0.48 -10.36
C ASN A 57 -15.03 0.58 -10.37
N ARG A 58 -14.32 -0.41 -9.81
CA ARG A 58 -12.85 -0.54 -9.86
C ARG A 58 -12.28 -0.23 -11.24
N ILE A 59 -12.96 -0.70 -12.28
CA ILE A 59 -12.57 -0.48 -13.67
C ILE A 59 -12.63 1.00 -14.08
N ASN A 60 -13.60 1.76 -13.57
CA ASN A 60 -13.64 3.21 -13.78
C ASN A 60 -12.40 3.87 -13.17
N ARG A 61 -11.97 3.46 -11.97
CA ARG A 61 -10.73 3.99 -11.35
C ARG A 61 -9.50 3.68 -12.18
N ILE A 62 -9.40 2.48 -12.75
CA ILE A 62 -8.32 2.14 -13.70
C ILE A 62 -8.38 3.08 -14.91
N SER A 63 -9.55 3.24 -15.53
CA SER A 63 -9.73 4.15 -16.68
C SER A 63 -9.31 5.58 -16.33
N GLN A 64 -9.71 6.11 -15.16
CA GLN A 64 -9.32 7.43 -14.70
C GLN A 64 -7.82 7.54 -14.40
N TYR A 65 -7.20 6.48 -13.87
CA TYR A 65 -5.75 6.43 -13.66
C TYR A 65 -5.00 6.55 -14.99
N LEU A 66 -5.42 5.78 -16.01
CA LEU A 66 -4.78 5.78 -17.33
C LEU A 66 -4.88 7.15 -18.03
N LYS A 67 -6.01 7.86 -17.85
CA LYS A 67 -6.25 9.20 -18.41
C LYS A 67 -5.34 10.30 -17.87
N ARG A 68 -4.55 10.03 -16.81
CA ARG A 68 -3.55 10.97 -16.28
C ARG A 68 -2.35 11.13 -17.22
N TYR A 69 -2.13 10.17 -18.11
CA TYR A 69 -0.99 10.14 -19.02
C TYR A 69 -1.39 10.61 -20.43
N LYS A 70 -0.53 11.38 -21.08
CA LYS A 70 -0.76 11.90 -22.43
C LYS A 70 -0.52 10.84 -23.50
N SER A 71 0.32 9.85 -23.21
CA SER A 71 0.67 8.80 -24.17
C SER A 71 0.99 7.47 -23.48
N TYR A 72 0.89 6.38 -24.24
CA TYR A 72 1.35 5.06 -23.81
C TYR A 72 2.82 5.06 -23.35
N ASN A 73 3.69 5.80 -24.02
CA ASN A 73 5.12 5.85 -23.66
C ASN A 73 5.31 6.49 -22.28
N GLU A 74 4.57 7.56 -21.98
CA GLU A 74 4.60 8.22 -20.67
C GLU A 74 4.09 7.29 -19.57
N LEU A 75 2.97 6.61 -19.80
CA LEU A 75 2.44 5.58 -18.89
C LEU A 75 3.49 4.48 -18.64
N MET A 76 4.08 3.95 -19.71
CA MET A 76 5.06 2.87 -19.62
C MET A 76 6.31 3.28 -18.84
N LEU A 77 6.82 4.50 -19.04
CA LEU A 77 7.94 5.04 -18.28
C LEU A 77 7.61 5.15 -16.80
N ALA A 78 6.47 5.78 -16.47
CA ALA A 78 6.03 5.96 -15.09
C ALA A 78 5.81 4.61 -14.38
N VAL A 79 5.17 3.64 -15.04
CA VAL A 79 4.96 2.31 -14.44
C VAL A 79 6.28 1.56 -14.27
N ASN A 80 7.24 1.67 -15.20
CA ASN A 80 8.55 1.04 -15.00
C ASN A 80 9.28 1.63 -13.79
N GLU A 81 9.25 2.94 -13.59
CA GLU A 81 9.84 3.58 -12.41
C GLU A 81 9.19 3.08 -11.10
N ILE A 82 7.85 3.02 -11.06
CA ILE A 82 7.12 2.46 -9.91
C ILE A 82 7.56 1.01 -9.65
N LEU A 83 7.63 0.19 -10.69
CA LEU A 83 8.02 -1.21 -10.55
C LEU A 83 9.48 -1.36 -10.14
N ASP A 84 10.38 -0.49 -10.56
CA ASP A 84 11.79 -0.55 -10.17
C ASP A 84 11.95 -0.22 -8.67
N ASN A 85 11.19 0.76 -8.17
CA ASN A 85 11.10 1.09 -6.74
C ASN A 85 10.44 -0.02 -5.91
N LEU A 86 9.59 -0.86 -6.51
CA LEU A 86 9.01 -2.04 -5.86
C LEU A 86 9.98 -3.24 -5.91
N SER A 87 11.15 -3.10 -5.27
CA SER A 87 12.19 -4.14 -5.22
C SER A 87 12.83 -4.22 -3.83
N PHE A 88 13.19 -5.43 -3.37
CA PHE A 88 14.00 -5.58 -2.16
C PHE A 88 15.35 -4.87 -2.32
N GLY A 89 15.83 -4.24 -1.24
CA GLY A 89 16.99 -3.36 -1.24
C GLY A 89 16.69 -1.88 -1.55
N ILE A 90 15.43 -1.55 -1.87
CA ILE A 90 14.96 -0.17 -1.99
C ILE A 90 14.50 0.33 -0.61
N GLU A 91 14.80 1.60 -0.35
CA GLU A 91 14.36 2.37 0.80
C GLU A 91 12.86 2.17 1.09
N ALA A 92 12.51 1.94 2.37
CA ALA A 92 11.16 1.56 2.78
C ALA A 92 10.08 2.52 2.26
N ASP A 93 10.27 3.84 2.42
CA ASP A 93 9.30 4.83 1.97
C ASP A 93 9.03 4.78 0.45
N LYS A 94 10.08 4.57 -0.36
CA LYS A 94 9.94 4.43 -1.82
C LYS A 94 9.24 3.14 -2.20
N PHE A 95 9.57 2.05 -1.51
CA PHE A 95 8.95 0.75 -1.73
C PHE A 95 7.44 0.78 -1.41
N GLU A 96 7.08 1.30 -0.25
CA GLU A 96 5.69 1.42 0.20
C GLU A 96 4.90 2.43 -0.67
N SER A 97 5.54 3.53 -1.07
CA SER A 97 4.95 4.48 -2.03
C SER A 97 4.69 3.81 -3.39
N ALA A 98 5.63 3.02 -3.89
CA ALA A 98 5.45 2.25 -5.12
C ALA A 98 4.32 1.23 -4.98
N LEU A 99 4.22 0.53 -3.84
CA LEU A 99 3.15 -0.42 -3.58
C LEU A 99 1.77 0.26 -3.56
N LYS A 100 1.66 1.45 -2.95
CA LYS A 100 0.44 2.26 -3.00
C LYS A 100 0.07 2.64 -4.45
N GLN A 101 1.05 3.09 -5.24
CA GLN A 101 0.84 3.49 -6.64
C GLN A 101 0.42 2.30 -7.52
N ILE A 102 0.95 1.10 -7.27
CA ILE A 102 0.47 -0.13 -7.92
C ILE A 102 -0.98 -0.42 -7.55
N GLY A 103 -1.35 -0.27 -6.28
CA GLY A 103 -2.74 -0.43 -5.86
C GLY A 103 -3.67 0.53 -6.61
N ASP A 104 -3.30 1.82 -6.69
CA ASP A 104 -4.04 2.84 -7.42
C ASP A 104 -4.14 2.54 -8.93
N LEU A 105 -3.04 2.08 -9.56
CA LEU A 105 -2.99 1.64 -10.96
C LEU A 105 -3.97 0.50 -11.24
N LEU A 106 -4.06 -0.46 -10.32
CA LEU A 106 -4.96 -1.61 -10.41
C LEU A 106 -6.39 -1.29 -9.98
N GLY A 107 -6.70 -0.01 -9.72
CA GLY A 107 -8.03 0.48 -9.36
C GLY A 107 -8.45 0.18 -7.92
N PHE A 108 -7.52 -0.26 -7.08
CA PHE A 108 -7.76 -0.39 -5.64
C PHE A 108 -7.68 0.98 -4.98
N VAL A 109 -8.54 1.20 -3.99
CA VAL A 109 -8.37 2.39 -3.13
C VAL A 109 -7.24 2.08 -2.17
N SER A 110 -6.13 2.82 -2.28
CA SER A 110 -4.88 2.48 -1.61
C SER A 110 -4.42 3.57 -0.65
N GLN A 111 -4.07 3.19 0.58
CA GLN A 111 -3.56 4.06 1.64
C GLN A 111 -2.22 3.54 2.20
N ARG A 112 -1.50 4.41 2.92
CA ARG A 112 -0.36 4.05 3.76
C ARG A 112 -0.64 4.42 5.23
N PRO A 113 -1.43 3.63 5.98
CA PRO A 113 -1.86 4.00 7.33
C PRO A 113 -0.72 4.35 8.28
N ASP A 114 0.38 3.60 8.30
CA ASP A 114 1.51 3.96 9.18
C ASP A 114 2.11 5.34 8.84
N THR A 115 2.24 5.65 7.56
CA THR A 115 2.70 6.98 7.14
C THR A 115 1.65 8.06 7.47
N GLU A 116 0.39 7.84 7.11
CA GLU A 116 -0.69 8.83 7.17
C GLU A 116 -1.14 9.14 8.60
N ILE A 117 -1.13 8.15 9.49
CA ILE A 117 -1.66 8.27 10.85
C ILE A 117 -0.74 7.68 11.94
N ARG A 118 0.46 7.16 11.61
CA ARG A 118 1.38 6.48 12.55
C ARG A 118 0.74 5.34 13.32
N LYS A 119 -0.11 4.60 12.63
CA LYS A 119 -0.84 3.44 13.16
C LYS A 119 -1.38 2.62 11.99
N GLY A 120 -1.35 1.30 12.13
CA GLY A 120 -1.82 0.37 11.11
C GLY A 120 -0.68 -0.13 10.23
N PRO A 121 -0.99 -0.87 9.17
CA PRO A 121 0.00 -1.47 8.26
C PRO A 121 0.68 -0.41 7.39
N ASP A 122 1.80 -0.81 6.76
CA ASP A 122 2.54 0.04 5.82
C ASP A 122 1.69 0.41 4.59
N ASN A 123 0.94 -0.56 4.05
CA ASN A 123 0.00 -0.34 2.96
C ASN A 123 -1.33 -1.07 3.19
N LEU A 124 -2.42 -0.46 2.73
CA LEU A 124 -3.75 -1.04 2.74
C LEU A 124 -4.46 -0.77 1.40
N TRP A 125 -5.02 -1.81 0.81
CA TRP A 125 -5.82 -1.78 -0.42
C TRP A 125 -7.25 -2.22 -0.12
N CYS A 126 -8.21 -1.55 -0.75
CA CYS A 126 -9.62 -1.94 -0.79
C CYS A 126 -10.06 -2.25 -2.23
N GLY A 127 -10.57 -3.45 -2.42
CA GLY A 127 -11.13 -3.98 -3.66
C GLY A 127 -12.63 -3.76 -3.80
N THR A 128 -13.26 -4.69 -4.53
CA THR A 128 -14.73 -4.77 -4.68
C THR A 128 -15.34 -5.53 -3.51
N ASN A 129 -16.57 -5.20 -3.13
CA ASN A 129 -17.34 -5.89 -2.08
C ASN A 129 -16.63 -5.97 -0.72
N ASP A 130 -15.97 -4.87 -0.32
CA ASP A 130 -15.25 -4.79 0.97
C ASP A 130 -14.22 -5.91 1.17
N GLU A 131 -13.60 -6.38 0.08
CA GLU A 131 -12.40 -7.23 0.15
C GLU A 131 -11.15 -6.35 0.30
N TYR A 132 -10.33 -6.66 1.29
CA TYR A 132 -9.13 -5.89 1.62
C TYR A 132 -7.85 -6.69 1.42
N ALA A 133 -6.76 -5.97 1.27
CA ALA A 133 -5.42 -6.51 1.40
C ALA A 133 -4.54 -5.50 2.13
N PHE A 134 -3.81 -5.92 3.16
CA PHE A 134 -2.80 -5.08 3.77
C PHE A 134 -1.42 -5.74 3.74
N PHE A 135 -0.40 -4.90 3.83
CA PHE A 135 0.97 -5.29 3.61
C PHE A 135 1.86 -4.71 4.72
N GLU A 136 2.74 -5.56 5.22
CA GLU A 136 3.91 -5.20 6.01
C GLU A 136 5.16 -5.40 5.14
N CYS A 137 6.01 -4.39 5.04
CA CYS A 137 7.09 -4.31 4.08
C CYS A 137 8.46 -4.31 4.78
N LYS A 138 9.21 -5.40 4.63
CA LYS A 138 10.61 -5.51 5.06
C LYS A 138 11.52 -5.43 3.84
N SER A 139 11.51 -4.28 3.15
CA SER A 139 12.29 -4.09 1.92
C SER A 139 13.79 -3.92 2.15
N GLU A 140 14.19 -3.40 3.31
CA GLU A 140 15.59 -3.05 3.65
C GLU A 140 16.36 -4.14 4.43
N VAL A 141 15.76 -5.32 4.64
CA VAL A 141 16.45 -6.43 5.31
C VAL A 141 17.39 -7.16 4.35
N GLU A 142 18.42 -7.79 4.91
CA GLU A 142 19.36 -8.60 4.13
C GLU A 142 18.66 -9.70 3.34
N GLU A 143 19.10 -9.96 2.11
CA GLU A 143 18.58 -11.05 1.29
C GLU A 143 18.87 -12.43 1.91
N THR A 144 19.96 -12.52 2.68
CA THR A 144 20.41 -13.71 3.42
C THR A 144 19.64 -13.95 4.72
N ARG A 145 18.62 -13.13 5.00
CA ARG A 145 17.77 -13.27 6.19
C ARG A 145 17.22 -14.68 6.29
N GLN A 146 17.53 -15.33 7.41
CA GLN A 146 17.15 -16.73 7.63
C GLN A 146 15.69 -16.86 8.02
N GLU A 147 15.23 -16.01 8.93
CA GLU A 147 13.89 -16.12 9.51
C GLU A 147 13.20 -14.78 9.75
N ILE A 148 11.88 -14.82 9.77
CA ILE A 148 11.00 -13.79 10.30
C ILE A 148 11.12 -13.88 11.83
N SER A 149 11.59 -12.80 12.44
CA SER A 149 11.81 -12.73 13.88
C SER A 149 10.49 -12.64 14.67
N LYS A 150 10.55 -12.98 15.96
CA LYS A 150 9.45 -12.74 16.90
C LYS A 150 8.94 -11.29 16.88
N HIS A 151 9.84 -10.32 16.70
CA HIS A 151 9.47 -8.91 16.67
C HIS A 151 8.63 -8.57 15.44
N GLU A 152 9.04 -9.05 14.26
CA GLU A 152 8.31 -8.85 12.99
C GLU A 152 6.95 -9.56 13.01
N ALA A 153 6.87 -10.76 13.58
CA ALA A 153 5.60 -11.45 13.80
C ALA A 153 4.67 -10.66 14.75
N GLY A 154 5.23 -10.09 15.83
CA GLY A 154 4.50 -9.22 16.75
C GLY A 154 3.97 -7.95 16.09
N GLN A 155 4.75 -7.31 15.20
CA GLN A 155 4.30 -6.16 14.40
C GLN A 155 3.10 -6.53 13.53
N MET A 156 3.20 -7.63 12.78
CA MET A 156 2.11 -8.16 11.96
C MET A 156 0.83 -8.41 12.78
N ASN A 157 0.95 -8.99 13.97
CA ASN A 157 -0.19 -9.22 14.87
C ASN A 157 -0.84 -7.90 15.32
N ASN A 158 -0.05 -6.87 15.61
CA ASN A 158 -0.59 -5.54 15.94
C ASN A 158 -1.37 -4.94 14.77
N HIS A 159 -0.92 -5.13 13.52
CA HIS A 159 -1.65 -4.69 12.34
C HIS A 159 -2.95 -5.45 12.14
N CYS A 160 -2.98 -6.75 12.44
CA CYS A 160 -4.22 -7.54 12.43
C CYS A 160 -5.25 -6.98 13.43
N ALA A 161 -4.85 -6.78 14.68
CA ALA A 161 -5.72 -6.25 15.72
C ALA A 161 -6.18 -4.81 15.41
N TRP A 162 -5.31 -3.99 14.81
CA TRP A 162 -5.69 -2.68 14.31
C TRP A 162 -6.76 -2.79 13.23
N PHE A 163 -6.56 -3.65 12.22
CA PHE A 163 -7.51 -3.82 11.14
C PHE A 163 -8.87 -4.26 11.68
N GLU A 164 -8.92 -5.23 12.61
CA GLU A 164 -10.15 -5.67 13.27
C GLU A 164 -10.85 -4.56 14.06
N THR A 165 -10.08 -3.73 14.78
CA THR A 165 -10.63 -2.58 15.51
C THR A 165 -11.27 -1.57 14.56
N GLU A 166 -10.65 -1.31 13.41
CA GLU A 166 -11.15 -0.34 12.45
C GLU A 166 -12.23 -0.93 11.53
N TYR A 167 -12.16 -2.18 11.12
CA TYR A 167 -13.01 -2.75 10.07
C TYR A 167 -14.01 -3.79 10.57
N GLY A 168 -13.77 -4.37 11.74
CA GLY A 168 -14.51 -5.49 12.30
C GLY A 168 -13.98 -6.85 11.83
N ASP A 169 -14.36 -7.89 12.58
CA ASP A 169 -13.76 -9.23 12.46
C ASP A 169 -14.33 -10.06 11.29
N ASN A 170 -15.47 -9.64 10.74
CA ASN A 170 -16.19 -10.35 9.67
C ASN A 170 -15.86 -9.83 8.26
N VAL A 171 -14.72 -9.16 8.10
CA VAL A 171 -14.29 -8.57 6.83
C VAL A 171 -13.26 -9.46 6.15
N LEU A 172 -13.45 -9.70 4.85
CA LEU A 172 -12.50 -10.49 4.06
C LEU A 172 -11.22 -9.68 3.83
N VAL A 173 -10.10 -10.13 4.41
CA VAL A 173 -8.82 -9.44 4.30
C VAL A 173 -7.65 -10.40 4.06
N ASN A 174 -6.85 -10.08 3.05
CA ASN A 174 -5.59 -10.73 2.76
C ASN A 174 -4.45 -10.02 3.50
N ARG A 175 -3.64 -10.78 4.26
CA ARG A 175 -2.56 -10.25 5.10
C ARG A 175 -1.22 -10.67 4.53
N TYR A 176 -0.42 -9.72 4.08
CA TYR A 176 0.84 -10.01 3.39
C TYR A 176 2.05 -9.49 4.15
N LEU A 177 3.09 -10.32 4.27
CA LEU A 177 4.42 -9.89 4.69
C LEU A 177 5.37 -9.97 3.50
N LEU A 178 5.88 -8.81 3.06
CA LEU A 178 6.91 -8.74 2.02
C LEU A 178 8.29 -8.81 2.67
N ILE A 179 8.91 -9.97 2.62
CA ILE A 179 10.21 -10.24 3.24
C ILE A 179 10.97 -11.32 2.44
N PRO A 180 12.32 -11.34 2.41
CA PRO A 180 13.08 -12.31 1.61
C PRO A 180 12.99 -13.79 2.05
N THR A 181 12.51 -14.08 3.25
CA THR A 181 12.37 -15.44 3.81
C THR A 181 10.91 -15.80 4.05
N LYS A 182 10.60 -17.10 4.11
CA LYS A 182 9.27 -17.58 4.52
C LYS A 182 9.31 -18.33 5.85
N ASP A 183 10.49 -18.49 6.42
CA ASP A 183 10.66 -19.23 7.66
C ASP A 183 10.32 -18.32 8.83
N LEU A 184 9.28 -18.64 9.58
CA LEU A 184 8.97 -18.01 10.84
C LEU A 184 9.84 -18.64 11.94
N SER A 185 10.50 -17.78 12.72
CA SER A 185 11.29 -18.20 13.89
C SER A 185 10.45 -19.05 14.83
N TYR A 186 11.06 -20.07 15.44
CA TYR A 186 10.43 -20.91 16.47
C TYR A 186 9.82 -20.10 17.64
N TYR A 187 10.33 -18.88 17.89
CA TYR A 187 9.87 -18.01 18.97
C TYR A 187 8.76 -17.03 18.57
N GLY A 188 8.35 -17.03 17.30
CA GLY A 188 7.35 -16.12 16.75
C GLY A 188 6.07 -16.86 16.38
N ASP A 189 4.94 -16.19 16.54
CA ASP A 189 3.63 -16.72 16.17
C ASP A 189 2.83 -15.65 15.44
N PHE A 190 2.13 -16.05 14.38
CA PHE A 190 1.08 -15.23 13.78
C PHE A 190 -0.26 -15.59 14.41
N THR A 191 -1.04 -14.57 14.75
CA THR A 191 -2.40 -14.69 15.28
C THR A 191 -3.43 -14.97 14.19
N HIS A 192 -3.06 -14.72 12.94
CA HIS A 192 -3.91 -14.81 11.76
C HIS A 192 -3.17 -15.51 10.64
N GLU A 193 -3.92 -15.93 9.62
CA GLU A 193 -3.31 -16.40 8.38
C GLU A 193 -2.58 -15.24 7.68
N VAL A 194 -1.27 -15.40 7.51
CA VAL A 194 -0.38 -14.44 6.84
C VAL A 194 0.28 -15.15 5.66
N ARG A 195 0.29 -14.48 4.51
CA ARG A 195 0.95 -14.95 3.29
C ARG A 195 2.23 -14.17 3.06
N ILE A 196 3.27 -14.84 2.58
CA ILE A 196 4.58 -14.25 2.36
C ILE A 196 4.76 -13.93 0.87
N ILE A 197 5.29 -12.74 0.57
CA ILE A 197 5.68 -12.36 -0.79
C ILE A 197 7.20 -12.18 -0.82
N ARG A 198 7.90 -13.21 -1.30
CA ARG A 198 9.37 -13.18 -1.50
C ARG A 198 9.73 -12.64 -2.89
N ARG A 199 11.04 -12.46 -3.13
CA ARG A 199 11.60 -11.95 -4.40
C ARG A 199 11.01 -12.59 -5.65
N GLY A 200 10.94 -13.92 -5.70
CA GLY A 200 10.42 -14.63 -6.88
C GLY A 200 8.95 -14.32 -7.15
N LYS A 201 8.13 -14.33 -6.10
CA LYS A 201 6.69 -14.01 -6.18
C LYS A 201 6.45 -12.54 -6.53
N LEU A 202 7.21 -11.63 -5.92
CA LEU A 202 7.18 -10.19 -6.25
C LEU A 202 7.58 -9.93 -7.71
N LYS A 203 8.64 -10.61 -8.20
CA LYS A 203 9.06 -10.52 -9.59
C LYS A 203 7.94 -10.96 -10.55
N ASN A 204 7.29 -12.10 -10.27
CA ASN A 204 6.18 -12.60 -11.08
C ASN A 204 5.00 -11.61 -11.11
N PHE A 205 4.68 -11.00 -9.96
CA PHE A 205 3.64 -9.98 -9.88
C PHE A 205 3.97 -8.77 -10.75
N LYS A 206 5.20 -8.24 -10.64
CA LYS A 206 5.70 -7.13 -11.45
C LYS A 206 5.65 -7.46 -12.94
N GLU A 207 6.04 -8.67 -13.34
CA GLU A 207 5.98 -9.11 -14.73
C GLU A 207 4.54 -9.18 -15.25
N SER A 208 3.58 -9.61 -14.42
CA SER A 208 2.16 -9.59 -14.81
C SER A 208 1.64 -8.17 -15.04
N ILE A 209 1.99 -7.22 -14.16
CA ILE A 209 1.68 -5.80 -14.34
C ILE A 209 2.33 -5.27 -15.63
N LYS A 210 3.60 -5.58 -15.89
CA LYS A 210 4.28 -5.17 -17.14
C LYS A 210 3.57 -5.71 -18.39
N ARG A 211 3.08 -6.96 -18.35
CA ARG A 211 2.31 -7.54 -19.46
C ARG A 211 0.97 -6.84 -19.64
N PHE A 212 0.24 -6.59 -18.56
CA PHE A 212 -0.99 -5.81 -18.59
C PHE A 212 -0.81 -4.43 -19.24
N ILE A 213 0.22 -3.68 -18.84
CA ILE A 213 0.49 -2.37 -19.46
C ILE A 213 0.84 -2.52 -20.94
N LYS A 214 1.65 -3.51 -21.33
CA LYS A 214 2.00 -3.74 -22.74
C LYS A 214 0.78 -3.96 -23.64
N GLU A 215 -0.24 -4.66 -23.15
CA GLU A 215 -1.50 -4.87 -23.89
C GLU A 215 -2.27 -3.57 -24.17
N LEU A 216 -1.97 -2.48 -23.46
CA LEU A 216 -2.60 -1.17 -23.69
C LEU A 216 -2.01 -0.41 -24.89
N LYS A 217 -0.86 -0.84 -25.43
CA LYS A 217 -0.14 -0.16 -26.52
C LYS A 217 -0.98 0.21 -27.76
N PRO A 218 -1.87 -0.67 -28.29
CA PRO A 218 -2.63 -0.36 -29.50
C PRO A 218 -3.87 0.53 -29.21
N TYR A 219 -4.18 0.84 -27.95
CA TYR A 219 -5.38 1.58 -27.58
C TYR A 219 -5.09 3.05 -27.30
N ASN A 220 -6.10 3.90 -27.54
CA ASN A 220 -6.13 5.24 -26.96
C ASN A 220 -6.47 5.14 -25.47
N LEU A 221 -5.59 5.62 -24.57
CA LEU A 221 -5.77 5.53 -23.12
C LEU A 221 -7.08 6.17 -22.62
N TYR A 222 -7.63 7.13 -23.39
CA TYR A 222 -8.87 7.83 -23.04
C TYR A 222 -10.14 7.06 -23.39
N ASP A 223 -10.05 6.08 -24.30
CA ASP A 223 -11.20 5.42 -24.95
C ASP A 223 -11.22 3.88 -24.77
N ILE A 224 -10.47 3.35 -23.81
CA ILE A 224 -10.50 1.92 -23.50
C ILE A 224 -11.81 1.58 -22.80
N SER A 225 -12.58 0.64 -23.35
CA SER A 225 -13.85 0.22 -22.75
C SER A 225 -13.63 -0.50 -21.42
N ASN A 226 -14.60 -0.38 -20.51
CA ASN A 226 -14.55 -1.06 -19.22
C ASN A 226 -14.48 -2.58 -19.36
N GLU A 227 -15.21 -3.16 -20.31
CA GLU A 227 -15.17 -4.59 -20.60
C GLU A 227 -13.75 -5.03 -21.02
N LYS A 228 -13.09 -4.23 -21.87
CA LYS A 228 -11.72 -4.54 -22.29
C LYS A 228 -10.73 -4.48 -21.12
N LEU A 229 -10.84 -3.47 -20.27
CA LEU A 229 -9.99 -3.35 -19.07
C LEU A 229 -10.21 -4.52 -18.11
N GLN A 230 -11.45 -4.91 -17.85
CA GLN A 230 -11.78 -6.07 -17.01
C GLN A 230 -11.15 -7.35 -17.59
N ASN A 231 -11.35 -7.60 -18.90
CA ASN A 231 -10.77 -8.77 -19.56
C ASN A 231 -9.23 -8.80 -19.48
N LEU A 232 -8.56 -7.65 -19.56
CA LEU A 232 -7.10 -7.58 -19.42
C LEU A 232 -6.64 -7.81 -17.97
N ILE A 233 -7.39 -7.33 -16.98
CA ILE A 233 -7.11 -7.61 -15.56
C ILE A 233 -7.22 -9.10 -15.27
N ASP A 234 -8.26 -9.75 -15.79
CA ASP A 234 -8.49 -11.18 -15.60
C ASP A 234 -7.43 -12.02 -16.34
N LEU A 235 -7.10 -11.65 -17.59
CA LEU A 235 -6.07 -12.29 -18.40
C LEU A 235 -4.69 -12.29 -17.73
N HIS A 236 -4.37 -11.21 -17.01
CA HIS A 236 -3.08 -11.05 -16.32
C HIS A 236 -3.13 -11.38 -14.84
N HIS A 237 -4.24 -11.95 -14.35
CA HIS A 237 -4.39 -12.42 -12.98
C HIS A 237 -4.13 -11.32 -11.93
N LEU A 238 -4.74 -10.14 -12.13
CA LEU A 238 -4.53 -8.95 -11.30
C LEU A 238 -5.68 -8.67 -10.32
N ASN A 239 -6.50 -9.67 -10.00
CA ASN A 239 -7.51 -9.58 -8.94
C ASN A 239 -6.92 -9.98 -7.58
N LEU A 240 -7.55 -9.56 -6.46
CA LEU A 240 -7.05 -9.87 -5.12
C LEU A 240 -6.91 -11.38 -4.86
N LYS A 241 -7.89 -12.17 -5.30
CA LYS A 241 -7.84 -13.63 -5.28
C LYS A 241 -6.61 -14.18 -6.02
N ASP A 242 -6.36 -13.70 -7.23
CA ASP A 242 -5.22 -14.14 -8.02
C ASP A 242 -3.89 -13.74 -7.38
N ILE A 243 -3.82 -12.53 -6.82
CA ILE A 243 -2.64 -12.03 -6.11
C ILE A 243 -2.31 -12.93 -4.92
N ARG A 244 -3.33 -13.33 -4.16
CA ARG A 244 -3.19 -14.27 -3.06
C ARG A 244 -2.61 -15.60 -3.53
N GLU A 245 -3.17 -16.20 -4.57
CA GLU A 245 -2.78 -17.56 -4.98
C GLU A 245 -1.47 -17.61 -5.78
N LEU A 246 -1.25 -16.66 -6.69
CA LEU A 246 -0.13 -16.70 -7.62
C LEU A 246 1.11 -15.97 -7.11
N TYR A 247 0.91 -14.87 -6.38
CA TYR A 247 1.98 -13.95 -5.98
C TYR A 247 2.27 -13.93 -4.49
N SER A 248 1.76 -14.91 -3.75
CA SER A 248 2.18 -15.18 -2.38
C SER A 248 2.41 -16.67 -2.14
N GLU A 249 2.93 -17.01 -0.97
CA GLU A 249 3.13 -18.38 -0.51
C GLU A 249 2.90 -18.47 1.01
N GLU A 250 2.66 -19.67 1.52
CA GLU A 250 2.54 -19.90 2.96
C GLU A 250 3.91 -19.75 3.64
N TYR A 251 3.89 -19.28 4.89
CA TYR A 251 5.07 -19.30 5.74
C TYR A 251 5.34 -20.72 6.26
N TYR A 252 6.59 -21.00 6.62
CA TYR A 252 7.00 -22.22 7.30
C TYR A 252 7.34 -21.89 8.74
N HIS A 253 6.58 -22.38 9.72
CA HIS A 253 6.95 -22.24 11.13
C HIS A 253 8.06 -23.22 11.45
N ARG A 254 9.26 -22.72 11.80
CA ARG A 254 10.36 -23.55 12.24
C ARG A 254 9.98 -24.34 13.49
N THR A 255 10.13 -25.65 13.40
CA THR A 255 10.07 -26.54 14.54
C THR A 255 11.43 -26.62 15.24
N LYS A 256 11.40 -26.98 16.52
CA LYS A 256 12.58 -27.17 17.37
C LYS A 256 13.48 -28.30 16.89
#